data_AF-A0A945F9Z6-F1
#
_entry.id   AF-A0A945F9Z6-F1
#
_cell.length_a   1.000
_cell.length_b   1.000
_cell.length_c   1.000
_cell.angle_alpha   90.00
_cell.angle_beta   90.00
_cell.angle_gamma   90.00
#
_symmetry.space_group_name_H-M   'P 1'
#
loop_
_entity.id
_entity.type
_entity.pdbx_description
1 polymer ?
#
loop_
_entity_poly.entity_id
_entity_poly.type
_entity_poly.pdbx_seq_one_letter_code
_entity_poly.pdbx_strand_id
1 'polypeptide(L)'
;MSFNRGDKILLVLLVLFNAGLFYYFGTGFNKGDWVVIQVAEKQVARFPLMSDRVIQVQGPLGATEVEISQGRARIVRSPCKLKVCIKSGYIRYADRLSACLPNKVVVRIEGASQRGLDAVVG
;
A
#
# COMPACT_ATOMS: atom_id res chain seq x y z
N MET A 1 -4.06 40.08 -22.98
CA MET A 1 -3.45 39.84 -21.66
C MET A 1 -1.96 40.10 -21.75
N SER A 2 -1.49 41.25 -21.29
CA SER A 2 -0.06 41.59 -21.30
C SER A 2 0.57 41.09 -19.99
N PHE A 3 1.41 40.06 -20.07
CA PHE A 3 2.18 39.56 -18.93
C PHE A 3 3.20 40.62 -18.50
N ASN A 4 2.92 41.33 -17.41
CA ASN A 4 3.89 42.24 -16.82
C ASN A 4 5.10 41.46 -16.28
N ARG A 5 6.29 42.07 -16.30
CA ARG A 5 7.54 41.43 -15.85
C ARG A 5 7.44 40.87 -14.43
N GLY A 6 6.65 41.52 -13.56
CA GLY A 6 6.38 41.06 -12.20
C GLY A 6 5.58 39.74 -12.13
N ASP A 7 4.66 39.51 -13.05
CA ASP A 7 3.85 38.28 -13.09
C ASP A 7 4.71 37.06 -13.48
N LYS A 8 5.67 37.26 -14.40
CA LYS A 8 6.67 36.23 -14.74
C LYS A 8 7.58 35.90 -13.55
N ILE A 9 8.02 36.91 -12.79
CA ILE A 9 8.86 36.70 -11.60
C ILE A 9 8.08 35.92 -10.54
N LEU A 10 6.82 36.30 -10.30
CA LEU A 10 5.96 35.64 -9.32
C LEU A 10 5.68 34.17 -9.69
N LEU A 11 5.42 33.89 -10.97
CA LEU A 11 5.27 32.52 -11.47
C LEU A 11 6.53 31.67 -11.27
N VAL A 12 7.70 32.20 -11.60
CA VAL A 12 8.97 31.47 -11.42
C VAL A 12 9.22 31.17 -9.94
N LEU A 13 8.98 32.15 -9.06
CA LEU A 13 9.14 31.98 -7.62
C LEU A 13 8.18 30.91 -7.05
N LEU A 14 6.92 30.92 -7.49
CA LEU A 14 5.92 29.94 -7.09
C LEU A 14 6.30 28.52 -7.55
N VAL A 15 6.77 28.38 -8.80
CA VAL A 15 7.21 27.08 -9.33
C VAL A 15 8.44 26.56 -8.58
N LEU A 16 9.43 27.42 -8.30
CA LEU A 16 10.60 27.05 -7.51
C LEU A 16 10.25 26.67 -6.07
N PHE A 17 9.31 27.38 -5.45
CA PHE A 17 8.85 27.07 -4.09
C PHE A 17 8.13 25.71 -4.04
N ASN A 18 7.25 25.43 -5.00
CA ASN A 18 6.59 24.12 -5.11
C ASN A 18 7.58 23.00 -5.44
N ALA A 19 8.57 23.25 -6.30
CA ALA A 19 9.62 22.29 -6.59
C ALA A 19 10.50 22.01 -5.36
N GLY A 20 10.81 23.04 -4.57
CA GLY A 20 11.54 22.90 -3.30
C GLY A 20 10.76 22.11 -2.26
N LEU A 21 9.46 22.39 -2.12
CA LEU A 21 8.55 21.60 -1.29
C LEU A 21 8.47 20.15 -1.75
N PHE A 22 8.31 19.91 -3.05
CA PHE A 22 8.27 18.56 -3.61
C PHE A 22 9.60 17.82 -3.43
N TYR A 23 10.73 18.50 -3.53
CA TYR A 23 12.04 17.88 -3.25
C TYR A 23 12.19 17.51 -1.77
N TYR A 24 11.78 18.41 -0.87
CA TYR A 24 11.88 18.19 0.57
C TYR A 24 10.88 17.13 1.09
N PHE A 25 9.66 17.10 0.57
CA PHE A 25 8.58 16.20 1.03
C PHE A 25 8.31 14.99 0.12
N GLY A 26 8.73 15.02 -1.15
CA GLY A 26 8.31 14.07 -2.19
C GLY A 26 9.04 12.71 -2.19
N THR A 27 9.93 12.46 -1.23
CA THR A 27 10.74 11.23 -1.17
C THR A 27 10.20 10.19 -0.17
N GLY A 28 8.92 10.26 0.16
CA GLY A 28 8.29 9.41 1.20
C GLY A 28 7.59 8.14 0.70
N PHE A 29 8.03 7.48 -0.38
CA PHE A 29 7.54 6.12 -0.66
C PHE A 29 8.26 5.16 0.29
N ASN A 30 7.72 5.01 1.49
CA ASN A 30 8.19 4.03 2.46
C ASN A 30 8.18 2.64 1.81
N LYS A 31 9.36 2.04 1.70
CA LYS A 31 9.50 0.65 1.24
C LYS A 31 8.81 -0.26 2.24
N GLY A 32 8.02 -1.18 1.71
CA GLY A 32 7.46 -2.26 2.51
C GLY A 32 8.52 -3.31 2.77
N ASP A 33 8.62 -3.78 4.01
CA ASP A 33 9.56 -4.82 4.41
C ASP A 33 8.84 -6.13 4.74
N TRP A 34 7.58 -6.04 5.20
CA TRP A 34 6.81 -7.17 5.68
C TRP A 34 5.45 -7.24 5.00
N VAL A 35 5.01 -8.47 4.71
CA VAL A 35 3.62 -8.79 4.35
C VAL A 35 2.95 -9.37 5.58
N VAL A 36 1.87 -8.73 6.01
CA VAL A 36 1.02 -9.21 7.10
C VAL A 36 -0.31 -9.67 6.53
N ILE A 37 -0.69 -10.90 6.87
CA ILE A 37 -1.97 -11.47 6.47
C ILE A 37 -2.84 -11.61 7.71
N GLN A 38 -4.04 -11.03 7.63
CA GLN A 38 -5.04 -11.02 8.68
C GLN A 38 -6.31 -11.72 8.19
N VAL A 39 -6.92 -12.53 9.05
CA VAL A 39 -8.22 -13.16 8.82
C VAL A 39 -9.14 -12.79 9.96
N ALA A 40 -10.28 -12.18 9.64
CA ALA A 40 -11.24 -11.70 10.64
C ALA A 40 -10.55 -10.92 11.78
N GLU A 41 -9.72 -9.95 11.40
CA GLU A 41 -8.97 -9.05 12.29
C GLU A 41 -7.86 -9.70 13.13
N LYS A 42 -7.66 -11.01 13.02
CA LYS A 42 -6.53 -11.71 13.66
C LYS A 42 -5.37 -11.88 12.68
N GLN A 43 -4.17 -11.49 13.09
CA GLN A 43 -2.95 -11.77 12.33
C GLN A 43 -2.69 -13.27 12.31
N VAL A 44 -2.71 -13.87 11.12
CA VAL A 44 -2.45 -15.31 10.92
C VAL A 44 -1.05 -15.57 10.43
N ALA A 45 -0.45 -14.62 9.71
CA ALA A 45 0.87 -14.78 9.15
C ALA A 45 1.57 -13.44 8.96
N ARG A 46 2.90 -13.46 9.09
CA ARG A 46 3.79 -12.34 8.79
C ARG A 46 5.04 -12.87 8.10
N PHE A 47 5.34 -12.36 6.92
CA PHE A 47 6.49 -12.80 6.12
C PHE A 47 7.30 -11.63 5.59
N PRO A 48 8.63 -11.78 5.42
CA PRO A 48 9.43 -10.78 4.72
C PRO A 48 8.96 -10.63 3.27
N LEU A 49 8.83 -9.40 2.79
CA LEU A 49 8.41 -9.10 1.42
C LEU A 49 9.44 -9.59 0.38
N MET A 50 10.70 -9.74 0.80
CA MET A 50 11.81 -10.25 -0.01
C MET A 50 11.84 -11.79 -0.13
N SER A 51 10.96 -12.50 0.56
CA SER A 51 10.89 -13.96 0.51
C SER A 51 9.76 -14.41 -0.41
N ASP A 52 10.12 -14.91 -1.59
CA ASP A 52 9.18 -15.41 -2.58
C ASP A 52 8.47 -16.67 -2.09
N ARG A 53 7.14 -16.65 -2.09
CA ARG A 53 6.29 -17.77 -1.67
C ARG A 53 4.83 -17.58 -2.05
N VAL A 54 4.12 -18.70 -2.10
CA VAL A 54 2.66 -18.72 -2.24
C VAL A 54 2.06 -19.34 -0.98
N ILE A 55 1.08 -18.67 -0.41
CA ILE A 55 0.40 -19.10 0.82
C ILE A 55 -1.09 -19.22 0.56
N GLN A 56 -1.68 -20.31 1.01
CA GLN A 56 -3.13 -20.44 1.07
C GLN A 56 -3.63 -20.14 2.49
N VAL A 57 -4.60 -19.25 2.58
CA VAL A 57 -5.17 -18.78 3.83
C VAL A 57 -6.67 -19.06 3.84
N GLN A 58 -7.11 -19.77 4.88
CA GLN A 58 -8.51 -20.13 5.03
C GLN A 58 -9.29 -18.95 5.61
N GLY A 59 -10.23 -18.41 4.84
CA GLY A 59 -11.22 -17.45 5.32
C GLY A 59 -12.61 -18.08 5.45
N PRO A 60 -13.60 -17.36 5.99
CA PRO A 60 -14.96 -17.87 6.23
C PRO A 60 -15.70 -18.32 4.96
N LEU A 61 -15.37 -17.78 3.79
CA LEU A 61 -15.93 -18.18 2.50
C LEU A 61 -15.09 -19.26 1.79
N GLY A 62 -13.87 -19.54 2.26
CA GLY A 62 -12.97 -20.52 1.66
C GLY A 62 -11.52 -20.05 1.56
N ALA A 63 -10.71 -20.86 0.86
CA ALA A 63 -9.27 -20.63 0.71
C ALA A 63 -8.97 -19.45 -0.23
N THR A 64 -8.13 -18.53 0.21
CA THR A 64 -7.55 -17.43 -0.58
C THR A 64 -6.05 -17.66 -0.75
N GLU A 65 -5.56 -17.49 -1.96
CA GLU A 65 -4.17 -17.70 -2.33
C GLU A 65 -3.47 -16.35 -2.49
N VAL A 66 -2.42 -16.15 -1.69
CA VAL A 66 -1.60 -14.95 -1.67
C VAL A 66 -0.21 -15.32 -2.21
N GLU A 67 0.22 -14.62 -3.24
CA GLU A 67 1.56 -14.74 -3.80
C GLU A 67 2.40 -13.55 -3.34
N ILE A 68 3.57 -13.84 -2.79
CA ILE A 68 4.64 -12.89 -2.50
C ILE A 68 5.76 -13.22 -3.46
N SER A 69 6.19 -12.26 -4.27
CA SER A 69 7.31 -12.46 -5.19
C SER A 69 7.98 -11.13 -5.52
N GLN A 70 9.31 -11.12 -5.62
CA GLN A 70 10.10 -9.95 -6.05
C GLN A 70 9.82 -8.67 -5.26
N GLY A 71 9.67 -8.75 -3.93
CA GLY A 71 9.43 -7.56 -3.13
C GLY A 71 8.01 -6.99 -3.28
N ARG A 72 7.03 -7.80 -3.66
CA ARG A 72 5.62 -7.40 -3.79
C ARG A 72 4.69 -8.57 -3.48
N ALA A 73 3.46 -8.27 -3.07
CA ALA A 73 2.43 -9.26 -2.75
C ALA A 73 1.17 -9.04 -3.59
N ARG A 74 0.42 -10.10 -3.91
CA ARG A 74 -0.92 -10.03 -4.52
C ARG A 74 -1.79 -11.20 -4.10
N ILE A 75 -3.10 -11.05 -4.26
CA ILE A 75 -4.04 -12.17 -4.16
C ILE A 75 -4.24 -12.75 -5.56
N VAL A 76 -3.86 -14.03 -5.75
CA VAL A 76 -3.98 -14.73 -7.03
C VAL A 76 -5.35 -15.39 -7.16
N ARG A 77 -5.87 -15.92 -6.04
CA ARG A 77 -7.15 -16.63 -6.01
C ARG A 77 -7.93 -16.26 -4.77
N SER A 78 -9.23 -16.08 -4.91
CA SER A 78 -10.15 -15.80 -3.80
C SER A 78 -11.55 -16.32 -4.15
N PRO A 79 -12.34 -16.81 -3.17
CA PRO A 79 -13.70 -17.31 -3.41
C PRO A 79 -14.72 -16.19 -3.66
N CYS A 80 -14.38 -14.91 -3.46
CA CYS A 80 -15.35 -13.82 -3.59
C CYS A 80 -15.85 -13.61 -5.04
N LYS A 81 -17.08 -13.11 -5.20
CA LYS A 81 -17.69 -12.85 -6.51
C LYS A 81 -17.11 -11.63 -7.23
N LEU A 82 -16.79 -10.57 -6.48
CA LEU A 82 -16.34 -9.29 -7.03
C LEU A 82 -14.91 -9.32 -7.57
N LYS A 83 -14.07 -10.24 -7.06
CA LYS A 83 -12.66 -10.42 -7.44
C LYS A 83 -11.82 -9.11 -7.38
N VAL A 84 -12.26 -8.12 -6.60
CA VAL A 84 -11.57 -6.80 -6.49
C VAL A 84 -10.15 -7.00 -5.98
N CYS A 85 -9.96 -7.85 -4.96
CA CYS A 85 -8.65 -8.18 -4.41
C CYS A 85 -7.64 -8.74 -5.44
N ILE A 86 -8.13 -9.46 -6.45
CA ILE A 86 -7.31 -9.98 -7.55
C ILE A 86 -7.04 -8.88 -8.56
N LYS A 87 -8.06 -8.09 -8.91
CA LYS A 87 -7.95 -6.95 -9.83
C LYS A 87 -7.03 -5.83 -9.32
N SER A 88 -6.91 -5.67 -7.99
CA SER A 88 -5.99 -4.71 -7.37
C SER A 88 -4.52 -4.98 -7.69
N GLY A 89 -4.16 -6.21 -8.08
CA GLY A 89 -2.80 -6.55 -8.48
C GLY A 89 -1.80 -6.51 -7.32
N TYR A 90 -0.58 -6.07 -7.63
CA TYR A 90 0.55 -6.13 -6.71
C TYR A 90 0.65 -4.90 -5.80
N ILE A 91 0.84 -5.16 -4.51
CA ILE A 91 1.15 -4.16 -3.48
C ILE A 91 2.61 -4.33 -3.01
N ARG A 92 3.32 -3.21 -2.85
CA ARG A 92 4.75 -3.19 -2.49
C ARG A 92 5.16 -2.12 -1.47
N TYR A 93 4.40 -1.04 -1.39
CA TYR A 93 4.71 0.11 -0.55
C TYR A 93 4.06 -0.07 0.82
N ALA A 94 4.70 0.45 1.87
CA ALA A 94 4.12 0.46 3.20
C ALA A 94 2.72 1.10 3.19
N ASP A 95 1.87 0.64 4.10
CA ASP A 95 0.48 1.10 4.29
C ASP A 95 -0.45 0.81 3.11
N ARG A 96 0.03 0.11 2.08
CA ARG A 96 -0.84 -0.48 1.04
C ARG A 96 -1.40 -1.81 1.52
N LEU A 97 -2.66 -2.04 1.17
CA LEU A 97 -3.36 -3.28 1.49
C LEU A 97 -4.19 -3.77 0.30
N SER A 98 -4.40 -5.07 0.24
CA SER A 98 -5.37 -5.74 -0.62
C SER A 98 -6.27 -6.61 0.26
N ALA A 99 -7.58 -6.34 0.21
CA ALA A 99 -8.54 -6.98 1.09
C ALA A 99 -9.63 -7.69 0.29
N CYS A 100 -9.92 -8.92 0.68
CA CYS A 100 -11.12 -9.64 0.30
C CYS A 100 -12.15 -9.50 1.42
N LEU A 101 -12.86 -8.37 1.44
CA LEU A 101 -13.86 -8.04 2.47
C LEU A 101 -14.87 -9.19 2.73
N PRO A 102 -15.48 -9.83 1.71
CA PRO A 102 -16.42 -10.92 1.96
C PRO A 102 -15.78 -12.13 2.65
N ASN A 103 -14.51 -12.41 2.33
CA ASN A 103 -13.76 -13.53 2.92
C ASN A 103 -12.98 -13.11 4.18
N LYS A 104 -13.14 -11.87 4.67
CA LYS A 104 -12.42 -11.29 5.81
C LYS A 104 -10.89 -11.49 5.77
N VAL A 105 -10.30 -11.64 4.58
CA VAL A 105 -8.84 -11.78 4.40
C VAL A 105 -8.27 -10.43 4.01
N VAL A 106 -7.29 -9.93 4.76
CA VAL A 106 -6.60 -8.68 4.49
C VAL A 106 -5.10 -8.96 4.37
N VAL A 107 -4.49 -8.52 3.28
CA VAL A 107 -3.05 -8.56 3.05
C VAL A 107 -2.54 -7.12 3.11
N ARG A 108 -1.64 -6.82 4.03
CA ARG A 108 -1.09 -5.48 4.25
C ARG A 108 0.42 -5.51 4.12
N ILE A 109 0.99 -4.42 3.62
CA ILE A 109 2.43 -4.21 3.60
C ILE A 109 2.80 -3.27 4.76
N GLU A 110 3.70 -3.74 5.63
CA GLU A 110 4.27 -2.93 6.72
C GLU A 110 5.72 -2.57 6.37
N GLY A 111 6.08 -1.30 6.55
CA GLY A 111 7.47 -0.85 6.49
C GLY A 111 8.16 -0.92 7.86
N ALA A 112 9.50 -0.90 7.90
CA ALA A 112 10.27 -0.87 9.14
C ALA A 112 9.93 0.30 10.08
N SER A 113 9.28 1.35 9.57
CA SER A 113 8.96 2.58 10.31
C SER A 113 7.51 2.70 10.79
N GLN A 114 6.83 1.60 11.14
CA GLN A 114 5.61 1.71 11.94
C GLN A 114 5.96 1.82 13.44
N ARG A 115 6.51 2.98 13.83
CA ARG A 115 6.35 3.50 15.20
C ARG A 115 5.15 4.43 15.19
N GLY A 116 4.02 3.95 15.71
CA GLY A 116 3.03 4.77 16.41
C GLY A 116 2.28 5.85 15.63
N LEU A 117 1.50 5.47 14.61
CA LEU A 117 0.40 6.29 14.10
C LEU A 117 -0.87 5.45 14.00
N ASP A 118 -1.27 4.81 15.10
CA ASP A 118 -2.66 4.44 15.30
C ASP A 118 -3.42 5.74 15.61
N ALA A 119 -4.09 6.28 14.60
CA ALA A 119 -5.05 7.35 14.77
C ALA A 119 -6.20 6.83 15.66
N VAL A 120 -6.16 7.25 16.93
CA VAL A 120 -7.24 7.09 17.90
C VAL A 120 -8.54 7.65 17.31
N VAL A 121 -9.57 6.81 17.32
CA VAL A 121 -10.97 7.20 17.15
C VAL A 121 -11.35 8.08 18.34
N GLY A 122 -11.71 9.33 18.06
CA GLY A 122 -12.46 10.22 18.94
C GLY A 122 -13.77 10.60 18.27
#